data_AF-A0A8T3Y084-F1
#
_entry.id   AF-A0A8T3Y084-F1
#
_cell.length_a   1.000
_cell.length_b   1.000
_cell.length_c   1.000
_cell.angle_alpha   90.00
_cell.angle_beta   90.00
_cell.angle_gamma   90.00
#
_symmetry.space_group_name_H-M   'P 1'
#
loop_
_entity.id
_entity.type
_entity.pdbx_description
1 polymer ?
#
loop_
_entity_poly.entity_id
_entity_poly.type
_entity_poly.pdbx_seq_one_letter_code
_entity_poly.pdbx_strand_id
1 'polypeptide(L)' 'MKKNAKDLKKGDKVKVAGTDFVVEETEISDIGKHGKRKVRIVASNDKEKLVIIRPDDYPFEIV' A
#
# COMPACT_ATOMS: atom_id res chain seq x y z
N MET A 1 -0.11 0.57 -14.43
CA MET A 1 0.08 2.03 -14.16
C MET A 1 0.72 2.20 -12.78
N LYS A 2 1.39 3.31 -12.46
CA LYS A 2 1.91 3.53 -11.10
C LYS A 2 0.97 4.44 -10.28
N LYS A 3 0.71 4.09 -9.02
CA LYS A 3 0.01 4.93 -8.03
C LYS A 3 0.91 5.09 -6.80
N ASN A 4 0.83 6.22 -6.10
CA ASN A 4 1.54 6.35 -4.83
C ASN A 4 0.80 5.60 -3.73
N ALA A 5 1.49 5.27 -2.64
CA ALA A 5 0.93 4.57 -1.48
C ALA A 5 -0.32 5.26 -0.92
N LYS A 6 -0.33 6.60 -0.86
CA LYS A 6 -1.48 7.40 -0.39
C LYS A 6 -2.70 7.34 -1.29
N ASP A 7 -2.51 6.99 -2.56
CA ASP A 7 -3.56 6.99 -3.59
C ASP A 7 -4.18 5.59 -3.76
N LEU A 8 -3.68 4.59 -3.03
CA LEU A 8 -4.23 3.24 -2.98
C LEU A 8 -5.56 3.23 -2.24
N LYS A 9 -6.50 2.42 -2.75
CA LYS A 9 -7.82 2.23 -2.14
C LYS A 9 -8.13 0.74 -2.03
N LYS A 10 -9.05 0.40 -1.12
CA LYS A 10 -9.60 -0.95 -1.04
C LYS A 10 -10.09 -1.42 -2.41
N GLY A 11 -9.71 -2.63 -2.81
CA GLY A 11 -10.02 -3.22 -4.10
C GLY A 11 -8.99 -2.96 -5.21
N ASP A 12 -8.02 -2.05 -5.01
CA ASP A 12 -6.92 -1.90 -5.96
C ASP A 12 -6.06 -3.19 -5.97
N LYS A 13 -5.66 -3.63 -7.17
CA LYS A 13 -4.69 -4.71 -7.35
C LYS A 13 -3.29 -4.13 -7.45
N VAL A 14 -2.43 -4.52 -6.52
CA VAL A 14 -1.03 -4.08 -6.44
C VAL A 14 -0.08 -5.26 -6.65
N LYS A 15 1.03 -5.01 -7.34
CA LYS A 15 2.11 -5.99 -7.49
C LYS A 15 3.17 -5.77 -6.41
N VAL A 16 3.45 -6.82 -5.63
CA VAL A 16 4.43 -6.81 -4.53
C VAL A 16 5.33 -8.01 -4.70
N ALA A 17 6.63 -7.79 -4.89
CA ALA A 17 7.63 -8.84 -5.12
C ALA A 17 7.28 -9.80 -6.28
N GLY A 18 6.61 -9.31 -7.31
CA GLY A 18 6.20 -10.10 -8.48
C GLY A 18 4.86 -10.82 -8.33
N THR A 19 4.23 -10.76 -7.15
CA THR A 19 2.94 -11.39 -6.87
C THR A 19 1.84 -10.32 -6.76
N ASP A 20 0.65 -10.66 -7.25
CA ASP A 20 -0.50 -9.77 -7.21
C ASP A 20 -1.27 -9.90 -5.89
N PHE A 21 -1.65 -8.77 -5.31
CA PHE A 21 -2.44 -8.67 -4.08
C PHE A 21 -3.56 -7.66 -4.25
N VAL A 22 -4.69 -7.92 -3.59
CA VAL A 22 -5.81 -6.99 -3.48
C VAL A 22 -5.66 -6.20 -2.19
N VAL A 23 -5.75 -4.88 -2.28
CA VAL A 23 -5.74 -4.00 -1.10
C VAL A 23 -7.06 -4.18 -0.33
N GLU A 24 -6.96 -4.52 0.94
CA GLU A 24 -8.10 -4.67 1.86
C GLU A 24 -8.34 -3.41 2.69
N GLU A 25 -7.26 -2.77 3.13
CA GLU A 25 -7.30 -1.62 4.03
C GLU A 25 -6.07 -0.73 3.81
N THR A 26 -6.27 0.58 3.95
CA THR A 26 -5.21 1.58 3.93
C THR A 26 -5.40 2.55 5.09
N GLU A 27 -4.36 2.76 5.88
CA GLU A 27 -4.35 3.68 7.00
C GLU A 27 -3.16 4.63 6.84
N ILE A 28 -3.42 5.94 6.90
CA ILE A 28 -2.39 6.97 6.84
C ILE A 28 -2.09 7.40 8.27
N SER A 29 -0.81 7.40 8.62
CA SER A 29 -0.35 7.76 9.96
C SER A 29 0.56 8.98 9.90
N ASP A 30 0.19 10.02 10.66
CA ASP A 30 0.92 11.29 10.78
C ASP A 30 2.02 11.22 11.86
N ILE A 31 2.78 10.11 11.90
CA ILE A 31 3.86 9.95 12.88
C ILE A 31 5.06 10.81 12.47
N GLY A 32 5.09 12.06 12.96
CA GLY A 32 6.28 12.89 13.03
C GLY A 32 6.01 14.40 12.97
N LYS A 33 6.54 15.16 13.94
CA LYS A 33 6.59 16.64 13.90
C LYS A 33 7.28 17.20 12.63
N HIS A 34 8.12 16.39 11.96
CA HIS A 34 8.90 16.77 10.76
C HIS A 34 9.09 15.60 9.74
N GLY A 35 8.27 14.54 9.79
CA GLY A 35 8.47 13.33 8.97
C GLY A 35 7.50 13.20 7.79
N LYS A 36 7.89 12.48 6.73
CA LYS A 36 6.94 12.05 5.68
C LYS A 36 5.91 11.09 6.28
N ARG A 37 4.63 11.30 5.94
CA ARG A 37 3.53 10.43 6.35
C ARG A 37 3.78 9.00 5.91
N LYS A 38 3.41 8.05 6.75
CA LYS A 38 3.48 6.62 6.42
C LYS A 38 2.09 6.10 6.11
N VAL A 39 2.02 5.22 5.13
CA VAL A 39 0.79 4.50 4.78
C VAL A 39 1.00 3.05 5.12
N ARG A 40 0.12 2.54 5.98
CA ARG A 40 -0.03 1.12 6.30
C ARG A 40 -1.06 0.55 5.35
N ILE A 41 -0.67 -0.43 4.55
CA ILE A 41 -1.50 -1.08 3.55
C ILE A 41 -1.62 -2.54 3.95
N VAL A 42 -2.84 -3.00 4.13
CA VAL A 42 -3.15 -4.41 4.31
C VAL A 42 -3.62 -4.94 2.96
N ALA A 43 -2.95 -5.97 2.44
CA ALA A 43 -3.31 -6.58 1.17
C ALA A 43 -3.31 -8.11 1.29
N SER A 44 -4.12 -8.79 0.50
CA SER A 44 -4.22 -10.25 0.49
C SER A 44 -4.40 -10.80 -0.91
N ASN A 45 -4.04 -12.08 -1.05
CA ASN A 45 -4.40 -12.92 -2.18
C ASN A 45 -4.95 -14.25 -1.66
N ASP A 46 -5.17 -15.23 -2.54
CA ASP A 46 -5.72 -16.54 -2.16
C ASP A 46 -4.83 -17.36 -1.20
N LYS A 47 -3.56 -16.98 -1.02
CA LYS A 47 -2.57 -17.73 -0.25
C LYS A 47 -2.24 -17.08 1.08
N GLU A 48 -2.12 -15.76 1.10
CA GLU A 48 -1.57 -15.03 2.24
C GLU A 48 -2.08 -13.61 2.36
N LYS A 49 -1.89 -13.06 3.56
CA LYS A 49 -2.16 -11.67 3.91
C LYS A 49 -0.85 -11.00 4.32
N LEU A 50 -0.61 -9.81 3.81
CA LEU A 50 0.59 -9.04 4.07
C LEU A 50 0.25 -7.63 4.56
N VAL A 51 1.17 -7.05 5.32
CA VAL A 51 1.10 -5.67 5.80
C VAL A 51 2.32 -4.94 5.28
N ILE A 52 2.10 -3.88 4.50
CA ILE A 52 3.13 -3.03 3.93
C ILE A 52 3.09 -1.68 4.62
N ILE A 53 4.26 -1.20 5.05
CA ILE A 53 4.39 0.16 5.59
C ILE A 53 5.40 0.90 4.73
N ARG A 54 4.95 1.95 4.04
CA ARG A 54 5.79 2.76 3.14
C ARG A 54 5.48 4.25 3.28
N PRO A 55 6.38 5.15 2.85
CA PRO A 55 6.06 6.56 2.71
C PRO A 55 4.86 6.81 1.79
N ASP A 56 4.15 7.92 2.00
CA ASP A 56 2.96 8.31 1.24
C ASP A 56 3.20 8.49 -0.27
N ASP A 57 4.44 8.84 -0.66
CA ASP A 57 4.91 9.01 -2.02
C ASP A 57 5.57 7.77 -2.63
N TYR A 58 5.58 6.63 -1.92
CA TYR A 58 6.16 5.40 -2.46
C TYR A 58 5.33 4.89 -3.66
N PRO A 59 5.94 4.64 -4.84
CA PRO A 59 5.21 4.19 -6.01
C PRO A 59 4.92 2.69 -5.97
N PHE A 60 3.66 2.33 -6.15
CA PHE A 60 3.18 0.97 -6.35
C PHE A 60 2.82 0.73 -7.82
N GLU A 61 3.11 -0.48 -8.30
CA GLU A 61 2.63 -0.96 -9.59
C GLU A 61 1.19 -1.48 -9.44
N ILE A 62 0.28 -0.87 -10.19
CA ILE A 62 -1.13 -1.29 -10.31
C ILE A 62 -1.28 -2.20 -11.52
N VAL A 63 -1.96 -3.31 -11.29
CA VAL A 63 -2.38 -4.29 -12.30
C VAL A 63 -3.73 -3.92 -12.88
#